data_AF-G6ELG6-F1
#
_entry.id   AF-G6ELG6-F1
#
_cell.length_a   1.000
_cell.length_b   1.000
_cell.length_c   1.000
_cell.angle_alpha   90.00
_cell.angle_beta   90.00
_cell.angle_gamma   90.00
#
_symmetry.space_group_name_H-M   'P 1'
#
loop_
_entity.id
_entity.type
_entity.pdbx_description
1 polymer ?
#
loop_
_entity_poly.entity_id
_entity_poly.type
_entity_poly.pdbx_seq_one_letter_code
_entity_poly.pdbx_strand_id
1 'polypeptide(L)'
;MLPDPKKGAVSFGGPKCLQQSLMIGDDQLRDLAPLISMVWLFDILPRMLEPATIPTLHNADGEEVVFHRVRFPFARGTTQALVAERLDTVPALQRETAHFWNWLGTKPTPGKKGTGRMAWGVTMEDGTPVLGNLELKGRALNLSVTSAERAERGVALITQTLGDMVGAPLTEIETVEQAMAARQEGRTSSEPAPDIPVEVATPLVHGMLDRQYRTLLNESVPMLGDKTPRQCARSKAGRDQLAVWLKHLENLSGRQLDPDDPMATYDFAWMWQELGIEELRR
;
A
#
# COMPACT_ATOMS: atom_id res chain seq x y z
N MET A 1 41.40 42.73 -43.82
CA MET A 1 41.79 42.45 -42.42
C MET A 1 40.49 42.27 -41.63
N LEU A 2 39.93 41.07 -41.65
CA LEU A 2 38.78 40.67 -40.85
C LEU A 2 39.29 39.80 -39.69
N PRO A 3 38.83 40.01 -38.44
CA PRO A 3 39.09 39.06 -37.36
C PRO A 3 37.96 38.03 -37.23
N ASP A 4 38.43 36.81 -37.02
CA ASP A 4 37.75 35.54 -36.77
C ASP A 4 37.10 35.50 -35.36
N PRO A 5 35.85 35.03 -35.19
CA PRO A 5 35.33 34.71 -33.86
C PRO A 5 35.21 33.18 -33.68
N LYS A 6 36.30 32.55 -33.24
CA LYS A 6 36.27 31.22 -32.62
C LYS A 6 36.47 31.34 -31.10
N LYS A 7 35.57 30.67 -30.37
CA LYS A 7 35.66 30.22 -28.96
C LYS A 7 35.37 31.30 -27.91
N GLY A 8 34.59 31.06 -26.85
CA GLY A 8 34.01 29.81 -26.37
C GLY A 8 32.78 30.09 -25.50
N ALA A 9 31.80 29.20 -25.59
CA ALA A 9 30.65 29.16 -24.71
C ALA A 9 31.12 28.82 -23.29
N VAL A 10 30.84 29.70 -22.34
CA VAL A 10 30.97 29.42 -20.91
C VAL A 10 29.82 28.50 -20.52
N SER A 11 30.12 27.20 -20.45
CA SER A 11 29.24 26.21 -19.83
C SER A 11 29.24 26.43 -18.32
N PHE A 12 28.11 26.88 -17.77
CA PHE A 12 27.87 26.83 -16.33
C PHE A 12 27.71 25.36 -15.91
N GLY A 13 28.81 24.73 -15.49
CA GLY A 13 28.77 23.46 -14.79
C GLY A 13 28.32 23.68 -13.35
N GLY A 14 27.12 23.21 -13.01
CA GLY A 14 26.70 23.07 -11.60
C GLY A 14 27.64 22.12 -10.83
N PRO A 15 27.69 22.22 -9.49
CA PRO A 15 28.66 21.47 -8.70
C PRO A 15 28.41 19.96 -8.84
N LYS A 16 29.37 19.28 -9.47
CA LYS A 16 29.46 17.82 -9.42
C LYS A 16 29.68 17.43 -7.95
N CYS A 17 28.73 16.71 -7.37
CA CYS A 17 28.90 16.07 -6.07
C CYS A 17 30.05 15.06 -6.20
N LEU A 18 31.23 15.43 -5.69
CA LEU A 18 32.37 14.53 -5.53
C LEU A 18 32.00 13.58 -4.39
N GLN A 19 31.46 12.40 -4.70
CA GLN A 19 31.52 11.29 -3.77
C GLN A 19 33.00 10.88 -3.64
N GLN A 20 33.70 11.50 -2.69
CA GLN A 20 35.00 11.02 -2.25
C GLN A 20 34.76 9.67 -1.57
N SER A 21 35.25 8.60 -2.18
CA SER A 21 35.31 7.29 -1.53
C SER A 21 36.29 7.40 -0.37
N LEU A 22 35.79 7.39 0.87
CA LEU A 22 36.64 7.25 2.05
C LEU A 22 37.24 5.84 2.01
N MET A 23 38.55 5.75 1.74
CA MET A 23 39.30 4.50 1.82
C MET A 23 39.72 4.29 3.28
N ILE A 24 38.83 3.71 4.10
CA ILE A 24 39.14 3.36 5.49
C ILE A 24 39.59 1.89 5.51
N GLY A 25 40.81 1.62 5.97
CA GLY A 25 41.32 0.25 6.16
C GLY A 25 40.81 -0.41 7.44
N ASP A 26 40.87 -1.74 7.52
CA ASP A 26 40.32 -2.53 8.63
C ASP A 26 40.87 -2.14 10.02
N ASP A 27 42.15 -1.79 10.12
CA ASP A 27 42.76 -1.35 11.37
C ASP A 27 42.22 0.03 11.81
N GLN A 28 42.01 0.94 10.85
CA GLN A 28 41.39 2.24 11.13
C GLN A 28 39.91 2.11 11.48
N LEU A 29 39.20 1.16 10.86
CA LEU A 29 37.81 0.83 11.25
C LEU A 29 37.74 0.33 12.68
N ARG A 30 38.71 -0.48 13.12
CA ARG A 30 38.77 -1.00 14.49
C ARG A 30 39.01 0.13 15.50
N ASP A 31 39.89 1.06 15.19
CA ASP A 31 40.16 2.24 16.03
C ASP A 31 38.98 3.21 16.09
N LEU A 32 38.18 3.29 15.02
CA LEU A 32 36.97 4.11 14.95
C LEU A 32 35.73 3.43 15.55
N ALA A 33 35.78 2.15 15.90
CA ALA A 33 34.63 1.40 16.39
C ALA A 33 33.92 2.05 17.60
N PRO A 34 34.62 2.64 18.59
CA PRO A 34 33.96 3.36 19.68
C PRO A 34 33.21 4.61 19.21
N LEU A 35 33.77 5.35 18.23
CA LEU A 35 33.14 6.55 17.67
C LEU A 35 31.92 6.20 16.82
N ILE A 36 32.01 5.14 16.00
CA ILE A 36 30.88 4.60 15.25
C ILE A 36 29.78 4.15 16.20
N SER A 37 30.14 3.44 17.27
CA SER A 37 29.18 2.99 18.28
C SER A 37 28.52 4.16 19.02
N MET A 38 29.27 5.22 19.33
CA MET A 38 28.71 6.44 19.95
C MET A 38 27.76 7.18 19.01
N VAL A 39 28.12 7.39 17.75
CA VAL A 39 27.23 7.99 16.75
C VAL A 39 25.98 7.12 16.58
N TRP A 40 26.14 5.80 16.51
CA TRP A 40 25.02 4.90 16.40
C TRP A 40 24.11 4.97 17.64
N LEU A 41 24.67 5.00 18.85
CA LEU A 41 23.92 5.02 20.12
C LEU A 41 23.22 6.36 20.41
N PHE A 42 23.83 7.48 20.08
CA PHE A 42 23.33 8.82 20.45
C PHE A 42 22.66 9.57 19.31
N ASP A 43 22.87 9.17 18.07
CA ASP A 43 22.33 9.89 16.91
C ASP A 43 21.39 9.02 16.07
N ILE A 44 21.77 7.77 15.79
CA ILE A 44 20.95 6.87 14.95
C ILE A 44 19.88 6.16 15.78
N LEU A 45 20.24 5.61 16.95
CA LEU A 45 19.33 4.86 17.81
C LEU A 45 18.17 5.73 18.32
N PRO A 46 18.35 6.99 18.76
CA PRO A 46 17.23 7.82 19.16
C PRO A 46 16.27 8.10 17.99
N ARG A 47 16.77 8.36 16.78
CA ARG A 47 15.91 8.55 15.58
C ARG A 47 15.17 7.28 15.16
N MET A 48 15.70 6.10 15.47
CA MET A 48 15.04 4.81 15.24
C MET A 48 14.02 4.46 16.33
N LEU A 49 14.24 4.95 17.55
CA LEU A 49 13.35 4.77 18.71
C LEU A 49 12.28 5.85 18.79
N GLU A 50 12.50 7.01 18.17
CA GLU A 50 11.47 8.00 17.90
C GLU A 50 10.37 7.30 17.08
N PRO A 51 9.09 7.43 17.47
CA PRO A 51 8.00 6.91 16.66
C PRO A 51 8.15 7.50 15.26
N ALA A 52 8.35 6.63 14.26
CA ALA A 52 8.42 7.06 12.87
C ALA A 52 7.21 7.96 12.64
N THR A 53 7.45 9.22 12.27
CA THR A 53 6.37 10.17 12.03
C THR A 53 5.66 9.64 10.79
N ILE A 54 4.51 8.99 10.99
CA ILE A 54 3.72 8.46 9.89
C ILE A 54 3.26 9.68 9.11
N PRO A 55 3.67 9.83 7.83
CA PRO A 55 3.22 10.97 7.04
C PRO A 55 1.70 10.93 6.96
N THR A 56 1.05 12.08 7.12
CA THR A 56 -0.41 12.18 6.99
C THR A 56 -0.84 11.59 5.65
N LEU A 57 -1.54 10.46 5.72
CA LEU A 57 -2.00 9.72 4.56
C LEU A 57 -3.28 10.37 4.05
N HIS A 58 -3.42 10.47 2.73
CA HIS A 58 -4.62 11.00 2.10
C HIS A 58 -5.20 9.94 1.16
N ASN A 59 -6.53 9.85 1.12
CA ASN A 59 -7.25 8.95 0.23
C ASN A 59 -7.30 9.49 -1.21
N ALA A 60 -7.90 8.73 -2.13
CA ALA A 60 -8.09 9.15 -3.53
C ALA A 60 -8.94 10.43 -3.70
N ASP A 61 -9.75 10.79 -2.70
CA ASP A 61 -10.55 12.02 -2.67
C ASP A 61 -9.74 13.22 -2.13
N GLY A 62 -8.51 12.99 -1.65
CA GLY A 62 -7.64 13.99 -1.04
C GLY A 62 -7.89 14.23 0.45
N GLU A 63 -8.81 13.49 1.05
CA GLU A 63 -9.19 13.54 2.47
C GLU A 63 -8.17 12.77 3.33
N GLU A 64 -7.97 13.18 4.58
CA GLU A 64 -7.07 12.49 5.51
C GLU A 64 -7.58 11.07 5.83
N VAL A 65 -6.65 10.10 5.87
CA VAL A 65 -6.99 8.71 6.16
C VAL A 65 -7.13 8.53 7.67
N VAL A 66 -8.38 8.37 8.11
CA VAL A 66 -8.74 8.03 9.49
C VAL A 66 -9.82 6.96 9.44
N PHE A 67 -9.60 5.83 10.13
CA PHE A 67 -10.54 4.72 10.12
C PHE A 67 -11.75 5.06 10.98
N HIS A 68 -12.91 5.10 10.35
CA HIS A 68 -14.18 5.28 11.03
C HIS A 68 -15.01 4.01 10.90
N ARG A 69 -15.46 3.48 12.04
CA ARG A 69 -16.47 2.44 12.10
C ARG A 69 -17.74 3.03 12.70
N VAL A 70 -18.82 3.04 11.92
CA VAL A 70 -20.12 3.51 12.38
C VAL A 70 -21.06 2.33 12.51
N ARG A 71 -21.51 2.06 13.73
CA ARG A 71 -22.43 0.99 14.06
C ARG A 71 -23.86 1.53 14.14
N PHE A 72 -24.76 0.95 13.37
CA PHE A 72 -26.19 1.25 13.35
C PHE A 72 -26.96 0.10 14.02
N PRO A 73 -27.34 0.23 15.30
CA PRO A 73 -28.09 -0.82 15.99
C PRO A 73 -29.48 -0.98 15.37
N PHE A 74 -29.99 -2.20 15.26
CA PHE A 74 -31.32 -2.43 14.71
C PHE A 74 -32.43 -1.99 15.67
N ALA A 75 -33.43 -1.32 15.12
CA ALA A 75 -34.67 -1.06 15.83
C ALA A 75 -35.40 -2.38 16.17
N ARG A 76 -36.37 -2.28 17.08
CA ARG A 76 -37.16 -3.43 17.51
C ARG A 76 -37.99 -3.95 16.34
N GLY A 77 -37.87 -5.24 16.04
CA GLY A 77 -38.58 -5.88 14.92
C GLY A 77 -37.84 -5.86 13.58
N THR A 78 -36.75 -5.08 13.46
CA THR A 78 -35.91 -5.09 12.26
C THR A 78 -35.10 -6.38 12.18
N THR A 79 -35.12 -7.01 11.01
CA THR A 79 -34.32 -8.20 10.67
C THR A 79 -33.23 -7.83 9.68
N GLN A 80 -32.16 -8.64 9.63
CA GLN A 80 -31.10 -8.48 8.63
C GLN A 80 -31.64 -8.57 7.20
N ALA A 81 -32.60 -9.46 6.93
CA ALA A 81 -33.20 -9.62 5.61
C ALA A 81 -33.87 -8.34 5.13
N LEU A 82 -34.66 -7.68 6.00
CA LEU A 82 -35.33 -6.42 5.66
C LEU A 82 -34.33 -5.30 5.38
N VAL A 83 -33.25 -5.21 6.18
CA VAL A 83 -32.17 -4.24 5.94
C VAL A 83 -31.48 -4.52 4.60
N ALA A 84 -31.14 -5.78 4.35
CA ALA A 84 -30.48 -6.23 3.14
C ALA A 84 -31.29 -5.89 1.87
N GLU A 85 -32.61 -6.13 1.89
CA GLU A 85 -33.52 -5.74 0.80
C GLU A 85 -33.52 -4.23 0.55
N ARG A 86 -33.45 -3.41 1.59
CA ARG A 86 -33.38 -1.95 1.44
C ARG A 86 -32.03 -1.49 0.89
N LEU A 87 -30.92 -2.06 1.35
CA LEU A 87 -29.59 -1.73 0.84
C LEU A 87 -29.45 -2.04 -0.65
N ASP A 88 -30.05 -3.15 -1.12
CA ASP A 88 -30.04 -3.52 -2.54
C ASP A 88 -30.77 -2.52 -3.45
N THR A 89 -31.61 -1.65 -2.90
CA THR A 89 -32.28 -0.59 -3.68
C THR A 89 -31.38 0.62 -3.94
N VAL A 90 -30.21 0.70 -3.29
CA VAL A 90 -29.30 1.85 -3.39
C VAL A 90 -28.31 1.59 -4.53
N PRO A 91 -28.32 2.38 -5.63
CA PRO A 91 -27.46 2.11 -6.79
C PRO A 91 -25.96 2.18 -6.50
N ALA A 92 -25.56 2.95 -5.49
CA ALA A 92 -24.16 3.08 -5.08
C ALA A 92 -23.68 1.90 -4.21
N LEU A 93 -24.57 1.01 -3.77
CA LEU A 93 -24.22 -0.16 -2.96
C LEU A 93 -24.25 -1.42 -3.82
N GLN A 94 -23.09 -2.05 -3.98
CA GLN A 94 -22.98 -3.32 -4.67
C GLN A 94 -22.89 -4.44 -3.63
N ARG A 95 -23.86 -5.36 -3.65
CA ARG A 95 -23.84 -6.55 -2.81
C ARG A 95 -22.75 -7.52 -3.28
N GLU A 96 -21.85 -7.90 -2.37
CA GLU A 96 -20.80 -8.91 -2.62
C GLU A 96 -21.20 -10.26 -2.02
N THR A 97 -21.79 -10.26 -0.82
CA THR A 97 -22.27 -11.47 -0.14
C THR A 97 -23.66 -11.23 0.48
N ALA A 98 -24.23 -12.25 1.11
CA ALA A 98 -25.52 -12.12 1.80
C ALA A 98 -25.52 -11.06 2.92
N HIS A 99 -24.33 -10.71 3.45
CA HIS A 99 -24.17 -9.82 4.60
C HIS A 99 -23.20 -8.67 4.32
N PHE A 100 -22.71 -8.50 3.08
CA PHE A 100 -21.66 -7.53 2.77
C PHE A 100 -21.93 -6.75 1.48
N TRP A 101 -21.73 -5.43 1.54
CA TRP A 101 -21.85 -4.50 0.42
C TRP A 101 -20.63 -3.61 0.31
N ASN A 102 -20.21 -3.38 -0.94
CA ASN A 102 -19.24 -2.35 -1.30
C ASN A 102 -19.98 -1.06 -1.63
N TRP A 103 -19.61 0.05 -0.97
CA TRP A 103 -20.10 1.38 -1.32
C TRP A 103 -19.18 1.99 -2.37
N LEU A 104 -19.72 2.19 -3.58
CA LEU A 104 -18.97 2.62 -4.74
C LEU A 104 -19.02 4.13 -4.94
N GLY A 105 -17.88 4.67 -5.37
CA GLY A 105 -17.73 6.06 -5.78
C GLY A 105 -17.94 6.23 -7.27
N THR A 106 -17.79 7.46 -7.74
CA THR A 106 -17.86 7.75 -9.17
C THR A 106 -16.57 7.36 -9.85
N LYS A 107 -16.70 6.67 -10.99
CA LYS A 107 -15.54 6.28 -11.80
C LYS A 107 -14.80 7.55 -12.26
N PRO A 108 -13.48 7.67 -12.01
CA PRO A 108 -12.73 8.81 -12.49
C PRO A 108 -12.73 8.85 -14.02
N THR A 109 -12.92 10.04 -14.58
CA THR A 109 -12.86 10.27 -16.02
C THR A 109 -11.42 10.08 -16.50
N PRO A 110 -11.15 9.34 -17.59
CA PRO A 110 -9.80 9.14 -18.08
C PRO A 110 -9.16 10.50 -18.42
N GLY A 111 -8.06 10.84 -17.77
CA GLY A 111 -7.27 12.05 -18.06
C GLY A 111 -6.91 12.92 -16.85
N LYS A 112 -7.57 12.77 -15.70
CA LYS A 112 -7.10 13.42 -14.45
C LYS A 112 -5.98 12.58 -13.84
N LYS A 113 -4.74 12.97 -14.12
CA LYS A 113 -3.56 12.46 -13.38
C LYS A 113 -3.78 12.78 -11.90
N GLY A 114 -3.84 11.74 -11.06
CA GLY A 114 -3.74 11.89 -9.62
C GLY A 114 -2.51 12.70 -9.26
N THR A 115 -2.55 13.40 -8.13
CA THR A 115 -1.59 14.44 -7.71
C THR A 115 -0.18 13.94 -7.39
N GLY A 116 0.22 12.75 -7.85
CA GLY A 116 1.53 12.15 -7.56
C GLY A 116 1.73 11.76 -6.10
N ARG A 117 0.69 11.89 -5.26
CA ARG A 117 0.66 11.38 -3.88
C ARG A 117 0.15 9.94 -3.91
N MET A 118 0.79 9.03 -3.16
CA MET A 118 0.24 7.68 -2.93
C MET A 118 -1.19 7.83 -2.40
N ALA A 119 -2.17 7.52 -3.23
CA ALA A 119 -3.56 7.56 -2.85
C ALA A 119 -3.91 6.21 -2.22
N TRP A 120 -4.25 6.21 -0.94
CA TRP A 120 -4.79 5.03 -0.29
C TRP A 120 -6.22 4.80 -0.79
N GLY A 121 -6.50 3.62 -1.34
CA GLY A 121 -7.83 3.29 -1.84
C GLY A 121 -7.91 1.89 -2.44
N VAL A 122 -9.08 1.27 -2.30
CA VAL A 122 -9.44 0.03 -2.98
C VAL A 122 -10.29 0.40 -4.19
N THR A 123 -10.05 -0.27 -5.31
CA THR A 123 -10.81 -0.11 -6.56
C THR A 123 -11.34 -1.47 -6.99
N MET A 124 -12.55 -1.48 -7.54
CA MET A 124 -13.13 -2.66 -8.18
C MET A 124 -12.34 -3.01 -9.46
N GLU A 125 -12.54 -4.21 -10.02
CA GLU A 125 -11.86 -4.67 -11.25
C GLU A 125 -12.11 -3.71 -12.44
N ASP A 126 -13.26 -3.04 -12.47
CA ASP A 126 -13.63 -2.07 -13.50
C ASP A 126 -13.01 -0.66 -13.29
N GLY A 127 -12.21 -0.48 -12.23
CA GLY A 127 -11.56 0.76 -11.84
C GLY A 127 -12.44 1.72 -11.02
N THR A 128 -13.64 1.31 -10.61
CA THR A 128 -14.51 2.11 -9.75
C THR A 128 -13.96 2.15 -8.32
N PRO A 129 -13.79 3.34 -7.71
CA PRO A 129 -13.27 3.44 -6.35
C PRO A 129 -14.29 2.93 -5.32
N VAL A 130 -13.82 2.18 -4.33
CA VAL A 130 -14.60 1.78 -3.15
C VAL A 130 -14.46 2.86 -2.08
N LEU A 131 -15.58 3.48 -1.71
CA LEU A 131 -15.65 4.52 -0.69
C LEU A 131 -15.66 3.93 0.73
N GLY A 132 -16.25 2.76 0.89
CA GLY A 132 -16.31 2.02 2.14
C GLY A 132 -17.08 0.73 2.00
N ASN A 133 -17.31 0.07 3.13
CA ASN A 133 -17.94 -1.24 3.18
C ASN A 133 -19.05 -1.23 4.22
N LEU A 134 -20.14 -1.95 3.92
CA LEU A 134 -21.21 -2.19 4.86
C LEU A 134 -21.32 -3.69 5.16
N GLU A 135 -21.45 -4.02 6.43
CA GLU A 135 -21.56 -5.40 6.90
C GLU A 135 -22.70 -5.58 7.89
N LEU A 136 -23.54 -6.60 7.68
CA LEU A 136 -24.55 -7.03 8.63
C LEU A 136 -23.93 -7.99 9.65
N LYS A 137 -23.87 -7.57 10.92
CA LYS A 137 -23.30 -8.39 12.00
C LYS A 137 -24.17 -8.34 13.25
N GLY A 138 -24.69 -9.49 13.64
CA GLY A 138 -25.61 -9.61 14.78
C GLY A 138 -26.85 -8.73 14.58
N ARG A 139 -27.10 -7.82 15.53
CA ARG A 139 -28.24 -6.87 15.50
C ARG A 139 -27.82 -5.45 15.08
N ALA A 140 -26.83 -5.33 14.21
CA ALA A 140 -26.39 -4.04 13.72
C ALA A 140 -25.91 -4.12 12.27
N LEU A 141 -25.94 -2.98 11.60
CA LEU A 141 -25.23 -2.71 10.36
C LEU A 141 -23.97 -1.91 10.70
N ASN A 142 -22.81 -2.35 10.23
CA ASN A 142 -21.55 -1.64 10.44
C ASN A 142 -21.11 -1.01 9.13
N LEU A 143 -20.82 0.28 9.14
CA LEU A 143 -20.16 1.02 8.08
C LEU A 143 -18.68 1.16 8.42
N SER A 144 -17.79 0.78 7.51
CA SER A 144 -16.34 1.02 7.63
C SER A 144 -15.88 1.93 6.51
N VAL A 145 -15.24 3.05 6.86
CA VAL A 145 -14.72 4.04 5.91
C VAL A 145 -13.37 4.58 6.38
N THR A 146 -12.65 5.21 5.45
CA THR A 146 -11.27 5.67 5.68
C THR A 146 -11.13 7.19 5.76
N SER A 147 -12.21 7.94 6.01
CA SER A 147 -12.16 9.39 6.27
C SER A 147 -13.41 9.85 7.02
N ALA A 148 -13.32 11.00 7.69
CA ALA A 148 -14.45 11.59 8.42
C ALA A 148 -15.58 12.02 7.46
N GLU A 149 -15.22 12.59 6.31
CA GLU A 149 -16.16 13.05 5.28
C GLU A 149 -16.93 11.88 4.66
N ARG A 150 -16.28 10.71 4.49
CA ARG A 150 -16.97 9.49 4.07
C ARG A 150 -17.88 8.96 5.18
N ALA A 151 -17.51 9.11 6.46
CA ALA A 151 -18.36 8.70 7.57
C ALA A 151 -19.64 9.53 7.63
N GLU A 152 -19.55 10.85 7.50
CA GLU A 152 -20.70 11.75 7.44
C GLU A 152 -21.62 11.42 6.25
N ARG A 153 -21.05 11.28 5.06
CA ARG A 153 -21.80 10.89 3.85
C ARG A 153 -22.48 9.53 4.00
N GLY A 154 -21.78 8.56 4.58
CA GLY A 154 -22.29 7.21 4.81
C GLY A 154 -23.40 7.17 5.86
N VAL A 155 -23.29 7.96 6.93
CA VAL A 155 -24.37 8.15 7.92
C VAL A 155 -25.60 8.73 7.24
N ALA A 156 -25.45 9.81 6.47
CA ALA A 156 -26.57 10.41 5.75
C ALA A 156 -27.25 9.41 4.79
N LEU A 157 -26.45 8.66 4.02
CA LEU A 157 -26.93 7.64 3.09
C LEU A 157 -27.74 6.55 3.81
N ILE A 158 -27.20 6.00 4.91
CA ILE A 158 -27.83 4.91 5.66
C ILE A 158 -29.09 5.41 6.37
N THR A 159 -29.05 6.58 7.01
CA THR A 159 -30.23 7.16 7.65
C THR A 159 -31.34 7.47 6.64
N GLN A 160 -31.00 7.97 5.45
CA GLN A 160 -31.98 8.20 4.39
C GLN A 160 -32.59 6.89 3.86
N THR A 161 -31.79 5.83 3.77
CA THR A 161 -32.21 4.55 3.18
C THR A 161 -33.01 3.70 4.17
N LEU A 162 -32.56 3.63 5.43
CA LEU A 162 -33.10 2.71 6.43
C LEU A 162 -34.03 3.39 7.43
N GLY A 163 -33.90 4.70 7.64
CA GLY A 163 -34.74 5.47 8.56
C GLY A 163 -34.91 4.78 9.93
N ASP A 164 -36.16 4.57 10.33
CA ASP A 164 -36.55 3.98 11.62
C ASP A 164 -36.17 2.50 11.78
N MET A 165 -35.64 1.84 10.74
CA MET A 165 -35.17 0.45 10.85
C MET A 165 -33.90 0.34 11.70
N VAL A 166 -33.13 1.42 11.81
CA VAL A 166 -31.91 1.51 12.59
C VAL A 166 -32.00 2.63 13.64
N GLY A 167 -31.34 2.43 14.78
CA GLY A 167 -31.20 3.42 15.82
C GLY A 167 -30.06 4.41 15.56
N ALA A 168 -29.78 5.24 16.56
CA ALA A 168 -28.73 6.25 16.48
C ALA A 168 -27.36 5.62 16.16
N PRO A 169 -26.58 6.21 15.23
CA PRO A 169 -25.25 5.73 14.90
C PRO A 169 -24.30 5.86 16.08
N LEU A 170 -23.47 4.84 16.27
CA LEU A 170 -22.38 4.81 17.24
C LEU A 170 -21.07 4.82 16.45
N THR A 171 -20.32 5.91 16.52
CA THR A 171 -19.07 6.09 15.76
C THR A 171 -17.86 5.79 16.63
N GLU A 172 -17.03 4.88 16.14
CA GLU A 172 -15.69 4.61 16.64
C GLU A 172 -14.68 5.18 15.63
N ILE A 173 -13.72 5.94 16.12
CA ILE A 173 -12.68 6.60 15.32
C ILE A 173 -11.35 6.03 15.78
N GLU A 174 -10.58 5.50 14.83
CA GLU A 174 -9.25 4.95 15.06
C GLU A 174 -8.28 5.59 14.06
N THR A 175 -7.21 6.21 14.57
CA THR A 175 -6.17 6.77 13.71
C THR A 175 -5.28 5.67 13.12
N VAL A 176 -4.53 6.00 12.07
CA VAL A 176 -3.57 5.04 11.48
C VAL A 176 -2.52 4.61 12.51
N GLU A 177 -2.03 5.54 13.32
CA GLU A 177 -1.08 5.29 14.41
C GLU A 177 -1.66 4.32 15.44
N GLN A 178 -2.90 4.55 15.87
CA GLN A 178 -3.58 3.71 16.85
C GLN A 178 -3.82 2.29 16.31
N ALA A 179 -4.26 2.18 15.05
CA ALA A 179 -4.44 0.89 14.39
C ALA A 179 -3.11 0.11 14.27
N MET A 180 -2.02 0.81 13.91
CA MET A 180 -0.68 0.20 13.85
C MET A 180 -0.19 -0.24 15.23
N ALA A 181 -0.33 0.60 16.26
CA ALA A 181 0.04 0.28 17.63
C ALA A 181 -0.74 -0.93 18.16
N ALA A 182 -2.06 -0.94 17.98
CA ALA A 182 -2.91 -2.04 18.42
C ALA A 182 -2.58 -3.37 17.72
N ARG A 183 -2.16 -3.33 16.44
CA ARG A 183 -1.68 -4.51 15.71
C ARG A 183 -0.33 -4.99 16.23
N GLN A 184 0.59 -4.08 16.52
CA GLN A 184 1.90 -4.42 17.10
C GLN A 184 1.78 -5.02 18.50
N GLU A 185 0.80 -4.57 19.28
CA GLU A 185 0.50 -5.07 20.62
C GLU A 185 -0.41 -6.31 20.64
N GLY A 186 -0.82 -6.82 19.47
CA GLY A 186 -1.70 -7.98 19.34
C GLY A 186 -3.12 -7.75 19.88
N ARG A 187 -3.53 -6.48 20.07
CA ARG A 187 -4.86 -6.08 20.59
C ARG A 187 -5.93 -6.07 19.51
N THR A 188 -5.53 -5.96 18.25
CA THR A 188 -6.42 -6.20 17.10
C THR A 188 -6.18 -7.61 16.57
N SER A 189 -7.13 -8.50 16.85
CA SER A 189 -7.27 -9.69 16.02
C SER A 189 -7.87 -9.21 14.69
N SER A 190 -7.15 -9.35 13.59
CA SER A 190 -7.88 -9.51 12.32
C SER A 190 -8.86 -10.65 12.53
N GLU A 191 -10.09 -10.49 12.05
CA GLU A 191 -10.90 -11.70 11.84
C GLU A 191 -10.02 -12.69 11.09
N PRO A 192 -9.95 -13.95 11.54
CA PRO A 192 -9.22 -14.96 10.79
C PRO A 192 -9.72 -14.84 9.36
N ALA A 193 -8.80 -14.67 8.41
CA ALA A 193 -9.17 -14.75 7.02
C ALA A 193 -10.05 -16.01 6.87
N PRO A 194 -11.14 -15.94 6.09
CA PRO A 194 -12.00 -17.10 5.90
C PRO A 194 -11.11 -18.31 5.62
N ASP A 195 -11.40 -19.43 6.26
CA ASP A 195 -10.62 -20.67 6.20
C ASP A 195 -10.77 -21.26 4.78
N ILE A 196 -10.12 -20.61 3.82
CA ILE A 196 -10.06 -20.98 2.43
C ILE A 196 -8.96 -22.04 2.37
N PRO A 197 -9.26 -23.26 1.88
CA PRO A 197 -8.25 -24.27 1.70
C PRO A 197 -7.06 -23.71 0.92
N VAL A 198 -5.84 -24.00 1.37
CA VAL A 198 -4.60 -23.47 0.79
C VAL A 198 -4.53 -23.80 -0.71
N GLU A 199 -5.08 -24.94 -1.13
CA GLU A 199 -5.16 -25.37 -2.53
C GLU A 199 -6.00 -24.42 -3.40
N VAL A 200 -6.97 -23.71 -2.81
CA VAL A 200 -7.80 -22.71 -3.49
C VAL A 200 -7.18 -21.31 -3.38
N ALA A 201 -6.62 -20.97 -2.21
CA ALA A 201 -6.02 -19.65 -1.97
C ALA A 201 -4.75 -19.43 -2.80
N THR A 202 -3.85 -20.42 -2.85
CA THR A 202 -2.56 -20.36 -3.55
C THR A 202 -2.67 -19.92 -5.02
N PRO A 203 -3.46 -20.58 -5.89
CA PRO A 203 -3.56 -20.18 -7.28
C PRO A 203 -4.15 -18.77 -7.47
N LEU A 204 -5.07 -18.35 -6.59
CA LEU A 204 -5.66 -17.00 -6.64
C LEU A 204 -4.64 -15.92 -6.27
N VAL A 205 -3.91 -16.13 -5.17
CA VAL A 205 -2.86 -15.23 -4.71
C VAL A 205 -1.72 -15.16 -5.72
N HIS A 206 -1.24 -16.31 -6.22
CA HIS A 206 -0.18 -16.35 -7.24
C HIS A 206 -0.62 -15.65 -8.53
N GLY A 207 -1.85 -15.87 -8.99
CA GLY A 207 -2.39 -15.18 -10.17
C GLY A 207 -2.53 -13.66 -9.99
N MET A 208 -2.85 -13.20 -8.78
CA MET A 208 -2.84 -11.77 -8.44
C MET A 208 -1.41 -11.20 -8.46
N LEU A 209 -0.46 -11.89 -7.82
CA LEU A 209 0.95 -11.47 -7.76
C LEU A 209 1.57 -11.41 -9.15
N ASP A 210 1.32 -12.40 -10.01
CA ASP A 210 1.74 -12.41 -11.42
C ASP A 210 1.33 -11.13 -12.14
N ARG A 211 0.06 -10.73 -12.02
CA ARG A 211 -0.47 -9.50 -12.63
C ARG A 211 0.21 -8.24 -12.07
N GLN A 212 0.38 -8.19 -10.75
CA GLN A 212 1.00 -7.06 -10.07
C GLN A 212 2.47 -6.90 -10.48
N TYR A 213 3.26 -7.98 -10.44
CA TYR A 213 4.67 -7.93 -10.80
C TYR A 213 4.89 -7.66 -12.29
N ARG A 214 4.03 -8.17 -13.19
CA ARG A 214 4.10 -7.81 -14.63
C ARG A 214 3.87 -6.32 -14.86
N THR A 215 2.96 -5.71 -14.10
CA THR A 215 2.74 -4.27 -14.13
C THR A 215 3.98 -3.54 -13.61
N LEU A 216 4.52 -3.97 -12.48
CA LEU A 216 5.72 -3.40 -11.85
C LEU A 216 6.94 -3.39 -12.78
N LEU A 217 7.09 -4.37 -13.68
CA LEU A 217 8.17 -4.38 -14.68
C LEU A 217 8.14 -3.17 -15.64
N ASN A 218 7.00 -2.51 -15.78
CA ASN A 218 6.80 -1.34 -16.63
C ASN A 218 6.76 -0.01 -15.84
N GLU A 219 6.82 -0.07 -14.52
CA GLU A 219 6.78 1.10 -13.63
C GLU A 219 8.18 1.46 -13.14
N SER A 220 8.39 2.74 -12.82
CA SER A 220 9.65 3.22 -12.26
C SER A 220 9.82 2.72 -10.84
N VAL A 221 10.94 2.05 -10.56
CA VAL A 221 11.26 1.54 -9.23
C VAL A 221 12.35 2.42 -8.60
N PRO A 222 12.11 3.04 -7.42
CA PRO A 222 13.08 3.92 -6.77
C PRO A 222 14.44 3.24 -6.51
N MET A 223 14.42 1.97 -6.11
CA MET A 223 15.62 1.17 -5.86
C MET A 223 16.47 0.93 -7.12
N LEU A 224 15.90 1.13 -8.31
CA LEU A 224 16.57 1.06 -9.61
C LEU A 224 16.91 2.47 -10.16
N GLY A 225 16.87 3.51 -9.31
CA GLY A 225 17.12 4.90 -9.69
C GLY A 225 16.02 5.47 -10.57
N ASP A 226 14.75 5.23 -10.19
CA ASP A 226 13.54 5.67 -10.89
C ASP A 226 13.42 5.19 -12.34
N LYS A 227 14.09 4.08 -12.67
CA LYS A 227 13.99 3.39 -13.95
C LYS A 227 13.07 2.18 -13.84
N THR A 228 12.50 1.80 -14.97
CA THR A 228 11.74 0.55 -15.05
C THR A 228 12.66 -0.66 -15.04
N PRO A 229 12.25 -1.80 -14.48
CA PRO A 229 13.04 -3.02 -14.54
C PRO A 229 13.46 -3.40 -15.98
N ARG A 230 12.55 -3.28 -16.95
CA ARG A 230 12.87 -3.55 -18.37
C ARG A 230 13.92 -2.60 -18.96
N GLN A 231 13.98 -1.34 -18.51
CA GLN A 231 15.02 -0.41 -18.94
C GLN A 231 16.38 -0.78 -18.36
N CYS A 232 16.42 -1.19 -17.09
CA CYS A 232 17.67 -1.59 -16.42
C CYS A 232 18.30 -2.83 -17.07
N ALA A 233 17.49 -3.77 -17.56
CA ALA A 233 17.95 -5.01 -18.20
C ALA A 233 18.85 -4.77 -19.43
N ARG A 234 18.76 -3.59 -20.07
CA ARG A 234 19.51 -3.26 -21.29
C ARG A 234 21.00 -2.97 -21.06
N SER A 235 21.43 -2.77 -19.82
CA SER A 235 22.82 -2.42 -19.49
C SER A 235 23.43 -3.43 -18.54
N LYS A 236 24.76 -3.61 -18.57
CA LYS A 236 25.43 -4.52 -17.64
C LYS A 236 25.23 -4.09 -16.18
N ALA A 237 25.50 -2.82 -15.88
CA ALA A 237 25.31 -2.25 -14.54
C ALA A 237 23.84 -2.34 -14.06
N GLY A 238 22.87 -2.12 -14.95
CA GLY A 238 21.46 -2.25 -14.62
C GLY A 238 21.03 -3.70 -14.36
N ARG A 239 21.63 -4.69 -15.06
CA ARG A 239 21.40 -6.12 -14.78
C ARG A 239 21.92 -6.53 -13.40
N ASP A 240 23.07 -6.01 -12.97
CA ASP A 240 23.58 -6.24 -11.61
C ASP A 240 22.65 -5.63 -10.55
N GLN A 241 22.12 -4.41 -10.78
CA GLN A 241 21.13 -3.78 -9.91
C GLN A 241 19.81 -4.56 -9.86
N LEU A 242 19.35 -5.09 -10.99
CA LEU A 242 18.16 -5.93 -11.06
C LEU A 242 18.32 -7.22 -10.25
N ALA A 243 19.50 -7.86 -10.29
CA ALA A 243 19.74 -9.07 -9.51
C ALA A 243 19.65 -8.81 -8.00
N VAL A 244 20.19 -7.69 -7.52
CA VAL A 244 20.04 -7.27 -6.11
C VAL A 244 18.58 -7.00 -5.77
N TRP A 245 17.85 -6.35 -6.68
CA TRP A 245 16.44 -6.04 -6.49
C TRP A 245 15.53 -7.27 -6.45
N LEU A 246 15.69 -8.21 -7.38
CA LEU A 246 14.91 -9.46 -7.37
C LEU A 246 15.21 -10.32 -6.14
N LYS A 247 16.48 -10.41 -5.71
CA LYS A 247 16.84 -11.06 -4.44
C LYS A 247 16.19 -10.40 -3.24
N HIS A 248 16.08 -9.07 -3.25
CA HIS A 248 15.37 -8.35 -2.20
C HIS A 248 13.88 -8.73 -2.16
N LEU A 249 13.22 -8.85 -3.31
CA LEU A 249 11.82 -9.30 -3.39
C LEU A 249 11.64 -10.74 -2.89
N GLU A 250 12.47 -11.67 -3.35
CA GLU A 250 12.44 -13.08 -2.92
C GLU A 250 12.63 -13.20 -1.38
N ASN A 251 13.57 -12.42 -0.83
CA ASN A 251 13.83 -12.39 0.62
C ASN A 251 12.69 -11.75 1.42
N LEU A 252 11.93 -10.81 0.84
CA LEU A 252 10.77 -10.22 1.51
C LEU A 252 9.62 -11.23 1.61
N SER A 253 9.35 -11.98 0.54
CA SER A 253 8.34 -13.04 0.55
C SER A 253 8.70 -14.19 1.48
N GLY A 254 9.99 -14.54 1.59
CA GLY A 254 10.47 -15.60 2.49
C GLY A 254 10.47 -15.25 3.98
N ARG A 255 10.10 -14.03 4.38
CA ARG A 255 10.05 -13.62 5.81
C ARG A 255 8.75 -14.01 6.53
N GLN A 256 7.80 -14.61 5.82
CA GLN A 256 6.56 -15.08 6.42
C GLN A 256 6.84 -16.18 7.47
N LEU A 257 6.12 -16.15 8.60
CA LEU A 257 6.30 -17.15 9.67
C LEU A 257 5.79 -18.55 9.27
N ASP A 258 4.85 -18.60 8.32
CA ASP A 258 4.24 -19.83 7.84
C ASP A 258 4.80 -20.20 6.46
N PRO A 259 5.56 -21.32 6.34
CA PRO A 259 6.08 -21.80 5.06
C PRO A 259 4.99 -22.17 4.04
N ASP A 260 3.78 -22.48 4.50
CA ASP A 260 2.66 -22.86 3.64
C ASP A 260 1.78 -21.66 3.25
N ASP A 261 2.16 -20.44 3.65
CA ASP A 261 1.46 -19.22 3.23
C ASP A 261 1.54 -19.07 1.69
N PRO A 262 0.40 -18.89 0.99
CA PRO A 262 0.34 -18.58 -0.43
C PRO A 262 1.30 -17.47 -0.90
N MET A 263 1.59 -16.49 -0.05
CA MET A 263 2.51 -15.39 -0.33
C MET A 263 3.99 -15.82 -0.25
N ALA A 264 4.31 -16.76 0.65
CA ALA A 264 5.67 -17.27 0.86
C ALA A 264 6.09 -18.28 -0.22
N THR A 265 5.11 -19.00 -0.78
CA THR A 265 5.32 -20.05 -1.80
C THR A 265 5.41 -19.54 -3.24
N TYR A 266 5.31 -18.23 -3.46
CA TYR A 266 5.32 -17.64 -4.80
C TYR A 266 6.71 -17.69 -5.45
N ASP A 267 6.78 -18.20 -6.69
CA ASP A 267 8.04 -18.33 -7.43
C ASP A 267 8.31 -17.12 -8.35
N PHE A 268 9.41 -16.42 -8.05
CA PHE A 268 9.89 -15.28 -8.83
C PHE A 268 10.71 -15.66 -10.06
N ALA A 269 10.93 -16.96 -10.33
CA ALA A 269 11.75 -17.44 -11.44
C ALA A 269 11.46 -16.74 -12.76
N TRP A 270 10.17 -16.62 -13.10
CA TRP A 270 9.72 -16.02 -14.37
C TRP A 270 10.20 -14.58 -14.56
N MET A 271 10.36 -13.80 -13.48
CA MET A 271 10.86 -12.42 -13.56
C MET A 271 12.34 -12.39 -13.95
N TRP A 272 13.13 -13.33 -13.42
CA TRP A 272 14.53 -13.49 -13.82
C TRP A 272 14.64 -13.86 -15.31
N GLN A 273 13.73 -14.72 -15.79
CA GLN A 273 13.67 -15.15 -17.19
C GLN A 273 13.27 -14.02 -18.12
N GLU A 274 12.19 -13.32 -17.78
CA GLU A 274 11.67 -12.23 -18.59
C GLU A 274 12.65 -11.05 -18.70
N LEU A 275 13.44 -10.81 -17.65
CA LEU A 275 14.49 -9.78 -17.65
C LEU A 275 15.84 -10.26 -18.22
N GLY A 276 15.95 -11.54 -18.60
CA GLY A 276 17.15 -12.11 -19.20
C GLY A 276 18.37 -12.11 -18.28
N ILE A 277 18.15 -12.28 -16.96
CA ILE A 277 19.20 -12.26 -15.93
C ILE A 277 19.22 -13.52 -15.05
N GLU A 278 18.62 -14.62 -15.53
CA GLU A 278 18.58 -15.92 -14.84
C GLU A 278 19.95 -16.39 -14.34
N GLU A 279 21.00 -16.12 -15.11
CA GLU A 279 22.39 -16.48 -14.79
C GLU A 279 22.90 -15.84 -13.47
N LEU A 280 22.27 -14.74 -13.05
CA LEU A 280 22.58 -14.00 -11.81
C LEU A 280 21.76 -14.47 -10.60
N ARG A 281 20.79 -15.37 -10.81
CA ARG A 281 20.02 -16.03 -9.74
C ARG A 281 20.87 -17.15 -9.13
N ARG A 282 21.81 -16.75 -8.27
CA ARG A 282 22.65 -17.64 -7.46
C ARG A 282 22.47 -17.35 -5.99
#